data_AF-A0A968HYF9-F1
#
_entry.id   AF-A0A968HYF9-F1
#
_cell.length_a   1.000
_cell.length_b   1.000
_cell.length_c   1.000
_cell.angle_alpha   90.00
_cell.angle_beta   90.00
_cell.angle_gamma   90.00
#
_symmetry.space_group_name_H-M   'P 1'
#
loop_
_entity.id
_entity.type
_entity.pdbx_description
1 polymer ?
#
loop_
_entity_poly.entity_id
_entity_poly.type
_entity_poly.pdbx_seq_one_letter_code
_entity_poly.pdbx_strand_id
1 'polypeptide(L)' 'MIDLTPEESKSLSRMGDKSRAFVTKALEVAESNPEILPRFFEVSELRQDLTLDEALYPVSMQLAQLSELVNGMLA' A
#
# COMPACT_ATOMS: atom_id res chain seq x y z
N MET A 1 0.31 3.93 -15.77
CA MET A 1 0.85 2.75 -15.08
C MET A 1 2.31 2.62 -15.45
N ILE A 2 3.19 2.48 -14.45
CA ILE A 2 4.62 2.19 -14.67
C ILE A 2 4.74 0.67 -14.67
N ASP A 3 5.22 0.07 -15.75
CA ASP A 3 5.47 -1.37 -15.80
C ASP A 3 6.75 -1.69 -15.01
N LEU A 4 6.55 -2.19 -13.80
CA LEU A 4 7.63 -2.69 -12.95
C LEU A 4 7.85 -4.17 -13.22
N THR A 5 9.11 -4.59 -13.29
CA THR A 5 9.47 -6.00 -13.21
C THR A 5 9.12 -6.58 -11.83
N PRO A 6 8.95 -7.91 -11.70
CA PRO A 6 8.72 -8.55 -10.41
C PRO A 6 9.79 -8.21 -9.36
N GLU A 7 11.05 -8.08 -9.80
CA GLU A 7 12.19 -7.73 -8.97
C GLU A 7 12.11 -6.28 -8.47
N GLU A 8 11.78 -5.33 -9.37
CA GLU A 8 11.56 -3.93 -9.00
C GLU A 8 10.40 -3.81 -8.01
N SER A 9 9.29 -4.50 -8.26
CA SER A 9 8.13 -4.53 -7.36
C SER A 9 8.48 -5.07 -5.96
N LYS A 10 9.35 -6.09 -5.88
CA LYS A 10 9.84 -6.64 -4.60
C LYS A 10 10.79 -5.69 -3.87
N SER A 11 11.55 -4.89 -4.60
CA SER A 11 12.51 -3.94 -4.03
C SER A 11 11.86 -2.69 -3.41
N LEU A 12 10.59 -2.42 -3.75
CA LEU A 12 9.86 -1.29 -3.20
C LEU A 12 9.64 -1.46 -1.70
N SER A 13 9.94 -0.39 -0.96
CA SER A 13 9.58 -0.30 0.45
C SER A 13 8.07 -0.28 0.59
N ARG A 14 7.51 -1.30 1.25
CA ARG A 14 6.07 -1.38 1.55
C ARG A 14 5.72 -0.53 2.76
N MET A 15 4.49 -0.04 2.82
CA MET A 15 4.03 0.73 3.96
C MET A 15 3.87 -0.16 5.20
N GLY A 16 4.57 0.20 6.28
CA GLY A 16 4.29 -0.36 7.62
C GLY A 16 2.97 0.18 8.20
N ASP A 17 2.51 -0.38 9.32
CA ASP A 17 1.19 -0.03 9.90
C ASP A 17 1.03 1.47 10.16
N LYS A 18 2.07 2.12 10.70
CA LYS A 18 2.06 3.57 10.96
C LYS A 18 1.94 4.39 9.68
N SER A 19 2.63 3.98 8.62
CA SER A 19 2.57 4.64 7.31
C SER A 19 1.19 4.47 6.69
N ARG A 20 0.58 3.28 6.78
CA ARG A 20 -0.79 3.06 6.28
C ARG A 20 -1.82 3.92 7.01
N ALA A 21 -1.80 3.93 8.35
CA ALA A 21 -2.69 4.79 9.12
C ALA A 21 -2.55 6.29 8.76
N PHE A 22 -1.31 6.76 8.55
CA PHE A 22 -1.05 8.13 8.11
C PHE A 22 -1.64 8.40 6.72
N VAL A 23 -1.40 7.52 5.74
CA VAL A 23 -1.84 7.74 4.36
C VAL A 23 -3.36 7.63 4.23
N THR A 24 -4.02 6.70 4.93
CA THR A 24 -5.48 6.65 5.02
C THR A 24 -6.03 7.98 5.55
N LYS A 25 -5.42 8.53 6.60
CA LYS A 25 -5.85 9.83 7.14
C LYS A 25 -5.58 10.98 6.15
N ALA A 26 -4.47 10.92 5.42
CA ALA A 26 -4.15 11.92 4.41
C ALA A 26 -5.18 11.91 3.27
N LEU A 27 -5.69 10.75 2.85
CA LEU A 27 -6.78 10.66 1.87
C LEU A 27 -8.05 11.38 2.39
N GLU A 28 -8.46 11.12 3.63
CA GLU A 28 -9.65 11.79 4.21
C GLU A 28 -9.51 13.32 4.19
N VAL A 29 -8.30 13.83 4.52
CA VAL A 29 -8.00 15.26 4.50
C VAL A 29 -8.00 15.80 3.07
N ALA A 30 -7.42 15.07 2.12
CA ALA A 30 -7.37 15.43 0.70
C ALA A 30 -8.77 15.49 0.07
N GLU A 31 -9.66 14.57 0.44
CA GLU A 31 -11.06 14.56 -0.01
C GLU A 31 -11.87 15.72 0.59
N SER A 32 -11.61 16.05 1.85
CA SER A 32 -12.35 17.09 2.57
C SER A 32 -11.89 18.51 2.21
N ASN A 33 -10.66 18.67 1.73
CA ASN A 33 -10.02 19.97 1.46
C ASN A 33 -9.29 19.95 0.11
N PRO A 34 -9.97 19.71 -1.03
CA PRO A 34 -9.33 19.56 -2.33
C PRO A 34 -8.51 20.79 -2.76
N GLU A 35 -8.81 21.98 -2.23
CA GLU A 35 -8.12 23.23 -2.52
C GLU A 35 -6.68 23.31 -1.99
N ILE A 36 -6.30 22.47 -1.02
CA ILE A 36 -4.93 22.43 -0.50
C ILE A 36 -3.98 21.65 -1.43
N LEU A 37 -4.55 20.94 -2.40
CA LEU A 37 -3.81 20.07 -3.29
C LEU A 37 -3.34 20.83 -4.54
N PRO A 38 -2.18 20.43 -5.11
CA PRO A 38 -1.78 20.93 -6.41
C PRO A 38 -2.84 20.62 -7.47
N ARG A 39 -3.00 21.51 -8.47
CA ARG A 39 -4.02 21.36 -9.53
C ARG A 39 -3.89 20.08 -10.37
N PHE A 40 -2.73 19.44 -10.35
CA PHE A 40 -2.42 18.22 -11.08
C PHE A 40 -2.54 16.96 -10.21
N PHE A 41 -2.97 17.08 -8.95
CA PHE A 41 -3.10 15.96 -8.05
C PHE A 41 -4.49 15.32 -8.18
N GLU A 42 -4.52 14.04 -8.56
CA GLU A 42 -5.74 13.28 -8.75
C GLU A 42 -6.09 12.47 -7.48
N VAL A 43 -6.97 12.99 -6.63
CA VAL A 43 -7.42 12.32 -5.40
C VAL A 43 -8.10 10.97 -5.70
N SER A 44 -8.72 10.85 -6.87
CA SER A 44 -9.32 9.62 -7.37
C SER A 44 -8.30 8.50 -7.57
N GLU A 45 -7.11 8.81 -8.10
CA GLU A 45 -6.03 7.83 -8.26
C GLU A 45 -5.49 7.39 -6.89
N LEU A 46 -5.22 8.33 -5.97
CA LEU A 46 -4.80 7.99 -4.61
C LEU A 46 -5.79 7.05 -3.91
N ARG A 47 -7.10 7.29 -4.07
CA ARG A 47 -8.14 6.43 -3.51
C ARG A 47 -8.09 5.01 -4.09
N GLN A 48 -7.90 4.88 -5.40
CA GLN A 48 -7.81 3.58 -6.07
C GLN A 48 -6.58 2.81 -5.58
N ASP A 49 -5.43 3.48 -5.48
CA ASP A 49 -4.19 2.88 -4.99
C ASP A 49 -4.33 2.39 -3.55
N LEU A 50 -4.95 3.19 -2.67
CA LEU A 50 -5.17 2.79 -1.28
C LEU A 50 -6.20 1.67 -1.13
N THR A 51 -7.24 1.67 -1.96
CA THR A 51 -8.21 0.56 -1.99
C THR A 51 -7.52 -0.75 -2.36
N LEU A 52 -6.60 -0.71 -3.32
CA LEU A 52 -5.80 -1.88 -3.71
C LEU A 52 -4.85 -2.32 -2.59
N ASP A 53 -4.16 -1.38 -1.95
CA ASP A 53 -3.29 -1.67 -0.80
C ASP A 53 -4.06 -2.30 0.36
N GLU A 54 -5.23 -1.77 0.71
CA GLU A 54 -6.11 -2.32 1.76
C GLU A 54 -6.58 -3.74 1.44
N ALA A 55 -6.89 -4.03 0.18
CA ALA A 55 -7.30 -5.36 -0.26
C ALA A 55 -6.12 -6.37 -0.23
N LEU A 56 -4.92 -5.94 -0.59
CA LEU A 56 -3.74 -6.82 -0.68
C LEU A 56 -3.00 -6.99 0.65
N TYR A 57 -3.08 -6.01 1.55
CA TYR A 57 -2.40 -6.06 2.83
C TYR A 57 -2.69 -7.34 3.64
N PRO A 58 -3.94 -7.73 3.92
CA PRO A 58 -4.22 -8.93 4.70
C PRO A 58 -3.71 -10.21 4.01
N VAL A 59 -3.73 -10.25 2.68
CA VAL A 59 -3.18 -11.36 1.89
C VAL A 59 -1.66 -11.44 2.09
N SER A 60 -0.97 -10.29 2.01
CA SER A 60 0.48 -10.22 2.21
C SER A 60 0.90 -10.68 3.61
N MET A 61 0.10 -10.34 4.64
CA MET A 61 0.36 -10.77 6.02
C MET A 61 0.18 -12.28 6.20
N GLN A 62 -0.87 -12.86 5.60
CA GLN A 62 -1.09 -14.30 5.63
C GLN A 62 0.03 -15.06 4.90
N LEU A 63 0.48 -14.55 3.76
CA LEU A 63 1.60 -15.15 3.02
C LEU A 63 2.91 -15.07 3.82
N ALA A 64 3.17 -13.95 4.49
CA ALA A 64 4.35 -13.81 5.35
C ALA A 64 4.31 -14.83 6.50
N GLN A 65 3.17 -14.96 7.19
CA GLN A 65 2.99 -15.95 8.26
C GLN A 65 3.18 -17.39 7.75
N LEU A 66 2.58 -17.73 6.61
CA LEU A 66 2.72 -19.05 6.01
C LEU A 66 4.18 -19.34 5.64
N SER A 67 4.88 -18.36 5.08
CA SER A 67 6.30 -18.50 4.73
C SER A 67 7.15 -18.80 5.96
N GLU A 68 6.93 -18.11 7.08
CA GLU A 68 7.63 -18.37 8.34
C GLU A 68 7.38 -19.80 8.86
N LEU A 69 6.13 -20.27 8.80
CA LEU A 69 5.79 -21.64 9.20
C LEU A 69 6.50 -22.69 8.34
N VAL A 70 6.52 -22.50 7.02
CA VAL A 70 7.20 -23.42 6.09
C VAL A 70 8.70 -23.42 6.33
N ASN A 71 9.32 -22.26 6.48
CA ASN A 71 10.75 -22.14 6.76
C ASN A 71 11.12 -22.81 8.10
N GLY A 72 10.28 -22.64 9.12
CA GLY A 72 10.48 -23.29 10.41
C GLY A 72 10.34 -24.83 10.40
N MET A 73 9.62 -25.39 9.41
CA MET A 73 9.52 -26.85 9.24
C MET A 73 10.71 -27.47 8.49
N LEU A 74 11.47 -26.66 7.73
CA LEU A 74 12.61 -27.10 6.93
C LEU A 74 13.96 -26.92 7.65
N ALA A 75 13.96 -26.34 8.85
CA ALA A 75 15.12 -26.13 9.72
C ALA A 75 15.26 -27.26 10.76
#